data_AF-A0A351X3P0-F1
#
_entry.id   AF-A0A351X3P0-F1
#
_cell.length_a   1.000
_cell.length_b   1.000
_cell.length_c   1.000
_cell.angle_alpha   90.00
_cell.angle_beta   90.00
_cell.angle_gamma   90.00
#
_symmetry.space_group_name_H-M   'P 1'
#
loop_
_entity.id
_entity.type
_entity.pdbx_description
1 polymer ?
#
loop_
_entity_poly.entity_id
_entity_poly.type
_entity_poly.pdbx_seq_one_letter_code
_entity_poly.pdbx_strand_id
1 'polypeptide(L)'
;GAAERPGPGDPDGTGTAFFTFNPGQGEICFVLTVENIDSATASHIHRAPADVAGPVVVPLTPPTTGSSSGCTAVDPGLIMQILQFPDQYYVNVHNPAFPAGAVRAQLTR
;
A
#
# COMPACT_ATOMS: atom_id res chain seq x y z
N GLY A 1 -24.67 9.51 11.33
CA GLY A 1 -24.16 9.51 9.95
C GLY A 1 -22.94 8.64 9.93
N ALA A 2 -23.02 7.47 9.31
CA ALA A 2 -21.96 6.46 9.34
C ALA A 2 -20.78 6.93 8.48
N ALA A 3 -19.74 7.44 9.13
CA ALA A 3 -18.42 7.52 8.53
C ALA A 3 -17.90 6.09 8.46
N GLU A 4 -18.15 5.44 7.33
CA GLU A 4 -17.69 4.08 7.06
C GLU A 4 -16.16 4.06 7.19
N ARG A 5 -15.67 3.27 8.15
CA ARG A 5 -14.33 2.68 8.02
C ARG A 5 -14.24 2.09 6.61
N PRO A 6 -13.06 2.05 5.96
CA PRO A 6 -12.91 1.26 4.75
C PRO A 6 -13.56 -0.10 4.98
N GLY A 7 -14.50 -0.48 4.10
CA GLY A 7 -15.26 -1.72 4.24
C GLY A 7 -14.33 -2.88 4.52
N PRO A 8 -14.80 -3.95 5.18
CA PRO A 8 -13.91 -5.03 5.58
C PRO A 8 -13.14 -5.49 4.33
N GLY A 9 -11.82 -5.55 4.47
CA GLY A 9 -10.97 -6.18 3.47
C GLY A 9 -11.34 -7.66 3.34
N ASP A 10 -10.57 -8.36 2.53
CA ASP A 10 -10.74 -9.79 2.33
C ASP A 10 -10.59 -10.51 3.69
N PRO A 11 -11.62 -11.21 4.21
CA PRO A 11 -11.64 -11.68 5.60
C PRO A 11 -10.54 -12.71 5.94
N ASP A 12 -10.05 -13.45 4.96
CA ASP A 12 -8.95 -14.42 5.08
C ASP A 12 -7.69 -14.00 4.29
N GLY A 13 -7.75 -12.85 3.62
CA GLY A 13 -6.64 -12.27 2.88
C GLY A 13 -5.51 -11.80 3.81
N THR A 14 -4.29 -12.14 3.43
CA THR A 14 -3.08 -11.71 4.15
C THR A 14 -2.03 -11.20 3.19
N GLY A 15 -1.02 -10.51 3.71
CA GLY A 15 0.10 -10.06 2.89
C GLY A 15 1.23 -9.45 3.69
N THR A 16 2.36 -9.28 3.02
CA THR A 16 3.55 -8.60 3.54
C THR A 16 4.05 -7.58 2.51
N ALA A 17 4.66 -6.52 3.02
CA ALA A 17 5.25 -5.48 2.19
C ALA A 17 6.59 -5.04 2.79
N PHE A 18 7.64 -5.11 1.99
CA PHE A 18 8.95 -4.57 2.33
C PHE A 18 9.25 -3.41 1.40
N PHE A 19 9.74 -2.31 1.97
CA PHE A 19 10.08 -1.10 1.23
C PHE A 19 11.52 -0.69 1.52
N THR A 20 12.24 -0.32 0.47
CA THR A 20 13.54 0.35 0.52
C THR A 20 13.36 1.75 -0.04
N PHE A 21 13.51 2.75 0.82
CA PHE A 21 13.35 4.16 0.46
C PHE A 21 14.70 4.76 0.09
N ASN A 22 14.87 5.19 -1.16
CA ASN A 22 16.12 5.74 -1.68
C ASN A 22 15.95 7.23 -2.05
N PRO A 23 15.89 8.16 -1.08
CA PRO A 23 15.64 9.57 -1.36
C PRO A 23 16.71 10.21 -2.26
N GLY A 24 17.97 9.75 -2.18
CA GLY A 24 19.05 10.23 -3.05
C GLY A 24 18.93 9.78 -4.51
N GLN A 25 18.15 8.74 -4.79
CA GLN A 25 17.88 8.23 -6.14
C GLN A 25 16.47 8.61 -6.62
N GLY A 26 15.63 9.20 -5.75
CA GLY A 26 14.26 9.57 -6.08
C GLY A 26 13.38 8.35 -6.38
N GLU A 27 13.54 7.26 -5.62
CA GLU A 27 12.76 6.04 -5.83
C GLU A 27 12.43 5.31 -4.51
N ILE A 28 11.39 4.48 -4.59
CA ILE A 28 11.07 3.47 -3.59
C ILE A 28 11.10 2.11 -4.28
N CYS A 29 11.94 1.21 -3.79
CA CYS A 29 11.91 -0.19 -4.17
C CYS A 29 11.04 -0.99 -3.20
N PHE A 30 10.33 -1.99 -3.70
CA PHE A 30 9.37 -2.75 -2.91
C PHE A 30 9.36 -4.23 -3.27
N VAL A 31 8.89 -5.02 -2.30
CA VAL A 31 8.44 -6.40 -2.47
C VAL A 31 7.10 -6.53 -1.78
N LEU A 32 6.07 -6.96 -2.52
CA LEU A 32 4.75 -7.26 -2.01
C LEU A 32 4.48 -8.75 -2.18
N THR A 33 3.87 -9.36 -1.18
CA THR A 33 3.32 -10.72 -1.23
C THR A 33 1.91 -10.68 -0.66
N VAL A 34 0.98 -11.40 -1.30
CA VAL A 34 -0.41 -11.55 -0.86
C VAL A 34 -0.82 -13.01 -0.97
N GLU A 35 -1.67 -13.45 -0.05
CA GLU A 35 -2.21 -14.80 0.02
C GLU A 35 -3.71 -14.75 0.32
N ASN A 36 -4.46 -15.73 -0.18
CA ASN A 36 -5.91 -15.87 0.01
C ASN A 36 -6.71 -14.61 -0.41
N ILE A 37 -6.38 -14.02 -1.55
CA ILE A 37 -7.20 -12.99 -2.17
C ILE A 37 -7.44 -13.30 -3.64
N ASP A 38 -8.55 -12.78 -4.19
CA ASP A 38 -8.72 -12.75 -5.65
C ASP A 38 -7.58 -11.96 -6.32
N SER A 39 -7.35 -12.21 -7.61
CA SER A 39 -6.28 -11.57 -8.38
C SER A 39 -6.23 -10.05 -8.17
N ALA A 40 -5.08 -9.58 -7.69
CA ALA A 40 -4.84 -8.17 -7.47
C ALA A 40 -4.93 -7.39 -8.78
N THR A 41 -5.54 -6.21 -8.73
CA THR A 41 -5.74 -5.31 -9.88
C THR A 41 -4.99 -3.98 -9.72
N ALA A 42 -4.74 -3.56 -8.47
CA ALA A 42 -3.96 -2.37 -8.16
C ALA A 42 -3.29 -2.50 -6.79
N SER A 43 -2.18 -1.78 -6.61
CA SER A 43 -1.52 -1.63 -5.31
C SER A 43 -0.93 -0.23 -5.18
N HIS A 44 -1.04 0.35 -3.98
CA HIS A 44 -0.67 1.75 -3.76
C HIS A 44 -0.15 1.97 -2.34
N ILE A 45 0.68 3.00 -2.17
CA ILE A 45 0.85 3.69 -0.88
C ILE A 45 -0.14 4.85 -0.84
N HIS A 46 -0.91 4.95 0.23
CA HIS A 46 -1.84 6.04 0.54
C HIS A 46 -1.35 6.88 1.71
N ARG A 47 -1.85 8.12 1.82
CA ARG A 47 -1.57 9.02 2.95
C ARG A 47 -2.80 9.22 3.84
N ALA A 48 -2.88 8.47 4.91
CA ALA A 48 -3.76 8.71 6.05
C ALA A 48 -3.33 7.86 7.25
N PRO A 49 -3.70 8.26 8.48
CA PRO A 49 -3.51 7.43 9.65
C PRO A 49 -4.34 6.13 9.57
N ALA A 50 -4.09 5.24 10.53
CA ALA A 50 -4.86 4.02 10.70
C ALA A 50 -6.39 4.29 10.70
N ASP A 51 -7.16 3.34 10.18
CA ASP A 51 -8.63 3.38 10.07
C ASP A 51 -9.23 4.51 9.22
N VAL A 52 -8.42 5.41 8.64
CA VAL A 52 -8.87 6.48 7.75
C VAL A 52 -8.43 6.19 6.31
N ALA A 53 -9.33 6.41 5.35
CA ALA A 53 -9.01 6.35 3.93
C ALA A 53 -8.30 7.62 3.48
N GLY A 54 -7.23 7.48 2.70
CA GLY A 54 -6.43 8.61 2.20
C GLY A 54 -6.24 8.58 0.68
N PRO A 55 -5.77 9.68 0.07
CA PRO A 55 -5.40 9.70 -1.34
C PRO A 55 -4.20 8.78 -1.61
N VAL A 56 -4.13 8.25 -2.83
CA VAL A 56 -2.94 7.56 -3.36
C VAL A 56 -1.79 8.57 -3.48
N VAL A 57 -0.61 8.18 -3.02
CA VAL A 57 0.62 8.99 -3.14
C VAL A 57 1.73 8.26 -3.91
N VAL A 58 1.72 6.93 -3.94
CA VAL A 58 2.68 6.14 -4.74
C VAL A 58 1.96 4.97 -5.41
N PRO A 59 1.93 4.88 -6.75
CA PRO A 59 1.49 3.69 -7.44
C PRO A 59 2.57 2.60 -7.39
N LEU A 60 2.14 1.37 -7.16
CA LEU A 60 2.99 0.17 -7.12
C LEU A 60 2.50 -0.83 -8.17
N THR A 61 3.39 -1.74 -8.56
CA THR A 61 2.98 -2.89 -9.39
C THR A 61 2.13 -3.83 -8.53
N PRO A 62 0.92 -4.23 -8.98
CA PRO A 62 0.09 -5.15 -8.22
C PRO A 62 0.67 -6.57 -8.20
N PRO A 63 0.56 -7.31 -7.08
CA PRO A 63 0.97 -8.71 -6.98
C PRO A 63 -0.04 -9.65 -7.65
N THR A 64 -0.18 -9.55 -8.98
CA THR A 64 -1.23 -10.25 -9.76
C THR A 64 -1.14 -11.78 -9.65
N THR A 65 0.03 -12.32 -9.35
CA THR A 65 0.31 -13.75 -9.15
C THR A 65 0.70 -14.08 -7.71
N GLY A 66 0.21 -13.30 -6.74
CA GLY A 66 0.53 -13.47 -5.31
C GLY A 66 1.79 -12.73 -4.86
N SER A 67 2.64 -12.26 -5.77
CA SER A 67 3.77 -11.39 -5.44
C SER A 67 4.11 -10.41 -6.55
N SER A 68 4.78 -9.32 -6.18
CA SER A 68 5.33 -8.33 -7.11
C SER A 68 6.50 -7.60 -6.47
N SER A 69 7.48 -7.20 -7.27
CA SER A 69 8.57 -6.34 -6.82
C SER A 69 8.96 -5.35 -7.91
N GLY A 70 9.66 -4.29 -7.52
CA GLY A 70 10.14 -3.28 -8.45
C GLY A 70 10.60 -2.03 -7.73
N CYS A 71 11.03 -1.04 -8.51
CA CYS A 71 11.30 0.30 -8.02
C CYS A 71 10.42 1.28 -8.79
N THR A 72 9.90 2.28 -8.09
CA THR A 72 9.05 3.33 -8.68
C THR A 72 9.66 4.68 -8.35
N ALA A 73 9.67 5.58 -9.34
CA ALA A 73 10.18 6.93 -9.16
C ALA A 73 9.21 7.72 -8.27
N VAL A 74 9.74 8.37 -7.23
CA VAL A 74 8.98 9.12 -6.24
C VAL A 74 9.74 10.41 -5.90
N ASP A 75 9.00 11.50 -5.73
CA ASP A 75 9.57 12.76 -5.27
C ASP A 75 10.38 12.56 -3.96
N PRO A 76 11.67 12.98 -3.92
CA PRO A 76 12.50 12.83 -2.72
C PRO A 76 11.89 13.46 -1.46
N GLY A 77 11.15 14.56 -1.61
CA GLY A 77 10.44 15.21 -0.50
C GLY A 77 9.32 14.32 0.06
N LEU A 78 8.56 13.65 -0.81
CA LEU A 78 7.56 12.66 -0.39
C LEU A 78 8.22 11.45 0.29
N ILE A 79 9.33 10.94 -0.24
CA ILE A 79 10.09 9.84 0.38
C ILE A 79 10.48 10.22 1.81
N MET A 80 11.02 11.44 1.99
CA MET A 80 11.39 11.96 3.31
C MET A 80 10.20 12.11 4.25
N GLN A 81 9.03 12.54 3.75
CA GLN A 81 7.80 12.61 4.56
C GLN A 81 7.34 11.23 5.04
N ILE A 82 7.40 10.21 4.17
CA ILE A 82 7.05 8.83 4.54
C ILE A 82 8.01 8.30 5.62
N LEU A 83 9.31 8.52 5.47
CA LEU A 83 10.32 8.12 6.46
C LEU A 83 10.16 8.84 7.82
N GLN A 84 9.68 10.09 7.78
CA GLN A 84 9.46 10.89 8.99
C GLN A 84 8.19 10.49 9.74
N PHE A 85 7.10 10.18 9.02
CA PHE A 85 5.78 9.89 9.57
C PHE A 85 5.17 8.61 9.00
N PRO A 86 5.81 7.43 9.14
CA PRO A 86 5.37 6.21 8.47
C PRO A 86 3.95 5.77 8.88
N ASP A 87 3.55 6.07 10.12
CA ASP A 87 2.22 5.80 10.66
C ASP A 87 1.10 6.61 9.98
N GLN A 88 1.45 7.63 9.18
CA GLN A 88 0.53 8.42 8.36
C GLN A 88 0.37 7.86 6.93
N TYR A 89 0.95 6.69 6.64
CA TYR A 89 0.89 6.05 5.33
C TYR A 89 0.57 4.57 5.44
N TYR A 90 -0.13 4.03 4.45
CA TYR A 90 -0.40 2.60 4.35
C TYR A 90 -0.23 2.08 2.94
N VAL A 91 0.16 0.81 2.85
CA VAL A 91 0.03 0.03 1.62
C VAL A 91 -1.36 -0.57 1.55
N ASN A 92 -1.93 -0.58 0.35
CA ASN A 92 -3.21 -1.20 0.04
C ASN A 92 -3.11 -1.99 -1.26
N VAL A 93 -3.70 -3.19 -1.29
CA VAL A 93 -3.85 -4.02 -2.49
C VAL A 93 -5.33 -4.21 -2.76
N HIS A 94 -5.75 -4.00 -4.01
CA HIS A 94 -7.14 -4.02 -4.43
C HIS A 94 -7.41 -5.17 -5.41
N ASN A 95 -8.61 -5.71 -5.40
CA ASN A 95 -9.12 -6.65 -6.39
C ASN A 95 -10.60 -6.28 -6.72
N PRO A 96 -11.25 -6.94 -7.71
CA PRO A 96 -12.61 -6.56 -8.10
C PRO A 96 -13.66 -6.74 -6.99
N ALA A 97 -13.48 -7.72 -6.10
CA ALA A 97 -14.38 -7.97 -4.97
C ALA A 97 -14.21 -6.92 -3.85
N PHE A 98 -12.99 -6.43 -3.66
CA PHE A 98 -12.60 -5.45 -2.65
C PHE A 98 -11.95 -4.21 -3.29
N PRO A 99 -12.74 -3.38 -4.00
CA PRO A 99 -12.21 -2.19 -4.70
C PRO A 99 -11.67 -1.13 -3.73
N ALA A 100 -12.12 -1.12 -2.47
CA ALA A 100 -11.59 -0.25 -1.41
C ALA A 100 -10.28 -0.78 -0.78
N GLY A 101 -9.91 -2.04 -1.05
CA GLY A 101 -8.74 -2.71 -0.50
C GLY A 101 -9.07 -4.12 -0.01
N ALA A 102 -8.45 -5.13 -0.61
CA ALA A 102 -8.49 -6.52 -0.15
C ALA A 102 -7.57 -6.71 1.06
N VAL A 103 -6.37 -6.13 1.03
CA VAL A 103 -5.39 -6.19 2.13
C VAL A 103 -4.77 -4.82 2.34
N ARG A 104 -4.72 -4.37 3.60
CA ARG A 104 -4.14 -3.09 4.02
C ARG A 104 -3.20 -3.28 5.21
N ALA A 105 -2.09 -2.54 5.22
CA ALA A 105 -1.21 -2.40 6.39
C ALA A 105 -0.64 -0.98 6.50
N GLN A 106 -0.60 -0.41 7.71
CA GLN A 106 0.16 0.83 7.94
C GLN A 106 1.66 0.55 7.77
N LEU A 107 2.38 1.55 7.27
CA LEU A 107 3.83 1.52 7.26
C LEU A 107 4.35 1.69 8.69
N THR A 108 5.42 0.98 8.98
CA THR A 108 6.15 1.05 10.25
C THR A 108 7.65 1.14 9.97
N ARG A 109 8.43 1.47 10.99
CA ARG A 109 9.90 1.36 10.93
C ARG A 109 10.35 -0.07 11.21
#